data_AF-A0A966QNQ3-F1
#
_entry.id   AF-A0A966QNQ3-F1
#
_cell.length_a   1.000
_cell.length_b   1.000
_cell.length_c   1.000
_cell.angle_alpha   90.00
_cell.angle_beta   90.00
_cell.angle_gamma   90.00
#
_symmetry.space_group_name_H-M   'P 1'
#
loop_
_entity.id
_entity.type
_entity.pdbx_description
1 polymer ?
#
loop_
_entity_poly.entity_id
_entity_poly.type
_entity_poly.pdbx_seq_one_letter_code
_entity_poly.pdbx_strand_id
1 'polypeptide(L)'
;MATLSLDWMVEDAHRLAECRHDHPFAVLGPQPLPTGGWVVRVWMPDAERVELLHGGQTRVLETPNHPWVFEAQLDHNPGSGYQLRVVRAGIEHTQHDPWAFREEWMGELDRLLFAEGNHHHIWRRMGAHLTERDGVAGVMFCLWAPNARSVSVLGLFNGWDGRMHPMQSRLGGCWELFIPGLGAGEIYKYEIRTQQGHCYQKADPYGFRHEVRPANGSIVEPMDQGRFGWGDGAWMAERDSRNPLEQPVAVYEMHLGSWMHASADQPYIEPDGTPRPPVPAADLKPGARLLTYPELADRLIPYVKARGFTHIELLPISEHPFDGSWGYQVTGWYAPTSRYGTPDEFRAFVDLCHSEGIGVILDWVPGHFPKDAHGLAFFDGAHLYEHADPRIGEHKEWGTLIFNYSRNEVRNFLVANLVYWFEEFHIDGIRVDAVASMLYRDYLRPDGEWIPNEHGGRENTEAVQFLQQANHVLFQHFPGALSIAEESTTWPMVTQPTNIGGLGFNLKWNMGWMHDMLDYFELDP
;
A
#
# COMPACT_ATOMS: atom_id res chain seq x y z
N MET A 1 -17.44 0.97 -49.54
CA MET A 1 -17.26 1.15 -48.09
C MET A 1 -16.78 -0.16 -47.47
N ALA A 2 -15.55 -0.58 -47.80
CA ALA A 2 -14.95 -1.82 -47.31
C ALA A 2 -13.42 -1.62 -47.35
N THR A 3 -12.89 -0.93 -46.34
CA THR A 3 -11.43 -0.75 -46.15
C THR A 3 -11.03 -0.21 -44.77
N LEU A 4 -11.97 0.23 -43.91
CA LEU A 4 -11.66 0.75 -42.58
C LEU A 4 -11.71 -0.31 -41.45
N SER A 5 -12.27 -1.51 -41.68
CA SER A 5 -12.51 -2.48 -40.59
C SER A 5 -11.43 -3.54 -40.41
N LEU A 6 -10.41 -3.59 -41.27
CA LEU A 6 -9.32 -4.59 -41.21
C LEU A 6 -8.08 -4.08 -40.44
N ASP A 7 -7.99 -2.78 -40.12
CA ASP A 7 -6.78 -2.17 -39.57
C ASP A 7 -6.80 -2.02 -38.03
N TRP A 8 -7.98 -1.90 -37.42
CA TRP A 8 -8.09 -1.58 -35.98
C TRP A 8 -7.47 -2.66 -35.07
N MET A 9 -7.64 -3.94 -35.40
CA MET A 9 -7.07 -5.04 -34.60
C MET A 9 -5.55 -5.08 -34.71
N VAL A 10 -5.01 -4.79 -35.89
CA VAL A 10 -3.57 -4.70 -36.12
C VAL A 10 -2.99 -3.55 -35.29
N GLU A 11 -3.66 -2.39 -35.29
CA GLU A 11 -3.28 -1.24 -34.47
C GLU A 11 -3.35 -1.53 -32.96
N ASP A 12 -4.41 -2.18 -32.47
CA ASP A 12 -4.52 -2.60 -31.07
C ASP A 12 -3.44 -3.62 -30.68
N ALA A 13 -3.15 -4.58 -31.56
CA ALA A 13 -2.08 -5.54 -31.32
C ALA A 13 -0.70 -4.88 -31.25
N HIS A 14 -0.43 -3.88 -32.09
CA HIS A 14 0.79 -3.07 -31.97
C HIS A 14 0.81 -2.26 -30.68
N ARG A 15 -0.32 -1.67 -30.26
CA ARG A 15 -0.42 -0.99 -28.96
C ARG A 15 -0.13 -1.94 -27.80
N LEU A 16 -0.57 -3.20 -27.85
CA LEU A 16 -0.20 -4.21 -26.86
C LEU A 16 1.30 -4.54 -26.92
N ALA A 17 1.86 -4.75 -28.13
CA ALA A 17 3.27 -5.08 -28.34
C ALA A 17 4.23 -4.01 -27.80
N GLU A 18 3.81 -2.75 -27.85
CA GLU A 18 4.58 -1.59 -27.40
C GLU A 18 4.22 -1.15 -25.96
N CYS A 19 3.40 -1.92 -25.24
CA CYS A 19 2.92 -1.60 -23.90
C CYS A 19 2.24 -0.23 -23.83
N ARG A 20 1.36 0.11 -24.80
CA ARG A 20 0.63 1.39 -24.92
C ARG A 20 -0.89 1.24 -24.92
N HIS A 21 -1.39 0.03 -24.67
CA HIS A 21 -2.82 -0.29 -24.65
C HIS A 21 -3.39 -0.11 -23.24
N ASP A 22 -4.52 0.58 -23.13
CA ASP A 22 -5.21 0.91 -21.88
C ASP A 22 -6.46 0.06 -21.63
N HIS A 23 -7.07 -0.50 -22.67
CA HIS A 23 -8.26 -1.36 -22.57
C HIS A 23 -8.08 -2.80 -23.11
N PRO A 24 -7.14 -3.63 -22.63
CA PRO A 24 -6.90 -4.96 -23.19
C PRO A 24 -8.16 -5.85 -23.33
N PHE A 25 -9.17 -5.76 -22.44
CA PHE A 25 -10.42 -6.52 -22.59
C PHE A 25 -11.29 -6.07 -23.77
N ALA A 26 -11.00 -4.93 -24.41
CA ALA A 26 -11.65 -4.57 -25.67
C ALA A 26 -11.25 -5.51 -26.81
N VAL A 27 -10.07 -6.15 -26.72
CA VAL A 27 -9.53 -7.00 -27.81
C VAL A 27 -9.24 -8.44 -27.38
N LEU A 28 -8.80 -8.66 -26.14
CA LEU A 28 -8.40 -9.96 -25.59
C LEU A 28 -9.55 -10.69 -24.88
N GLY A 29 -9.40 -11.99 -24.66
CA GLY A 29 -10.40 -12.86 -24.06
C GLY A 29 -11.57 -13.22 -24.99
N PRO A 30 -12.63 -13.84 -24.46
CA PRO A 30 -13.82 -14.24 -25.22
C PRO A 30 -14.68 -13.03 -25.58
N GLN A 31 -15.11 -12.93 -26.84
CA GLN A 31 -15.95 -11.85 -27.35
C GLN A 31 -17.02 -12.36 -28.33
N PRO A 32 -18.22 -11.75 -28.34
CA PRO A 32 -19.23 -12.08 -29.34
C PRO A 32 -18.85 -11.51 -30.71
N LEU A 33 -19.08 -12.28 -31.77
CA LEU A 33 -18.91 -11.80 -33.15
C LEU A 33 -20.22 -11.20 -33.69
N PRO A 34 -20.17 -10.10 -34.48
CA PRO A 34 -21.36 -9.51 -35.08
C PRO A 34 -22.13 -10.46 -36.00
N THR A 35 -21.43 -11.43 -36.61
CA THR A 35 -21.97 -12.43 -37.53
C THR A 35 -22.65 -13.61 -36.81
N GLY A 36 -22.69 -13.60 -35.48
CA GLY A 36 -23.02 -14.77 -34.66
C GLY A 36 -21.78 -15.61 -34.33
N GLY A 37 -21.82 -16.30 -33.20
CA GLY A 37 -20.67 -17.01 -32.63
C GLY A 37 -19.81 -16.13 -31.72
N TRP A 38 -18.67 -16.69 -31.31
CA TRP A 38 -17.71 -16.09 -30.39
C TRP A 38 -16.30 -16.20 -30.96
N VAL A 39 -15.41 -15.31 -30.54
CA VAL A 39 -13.98 -15.39 -30.79
C VAL A 39 -13.25 -15.29 -29.46
N VAL A 40 -12.27 -16.16 -29.27
CA VAL A 40 -11.30 -16.04 -28.19
C VAL A 40 -10.03 -15.47 -28.79
N ARG A 41 -9.55 -14.35 -28.24
CA ARG A 41 -8.26 -13.75 -28.62
C ARG A 41 -7.32 -13.76 -27.45
N VAL A 42 -6.16 -14.35 -27.64
CA VAL A 42 -5.18 -14.56 -26.59
C VAL A 42 -3.90 -13.81 -26.93
N TRP A 43 -3.43 -13.03 -25.98
CA TRP A 43 -2.14 -12.35 -26.07
C TRP A 43 -1.02 -13.23 -25.50
N MET A 44 -0.09 -13.67 -26.36
CA MET A 44 1.05 -14.50 -25.95
C MET A 44 2.32 -14.04 -26.69
N PRO A 45 3.01 -13.01 -26.18
CA PRO A 45 4.30 -12.57 -26.71
C PRO A 45 5.28 -13.73 -26.83
N ASP A 46 6.01 -13.80 -27.94
CA ASP A 46 7.08 -14.78 -28.17
C ASP A 46 6.66 -16.27 -28.13
N ALA A 47 5.36 -16.59 -28.09
CA ALA A 47 4.87 -17.96 -28.21
C ALA A 47 4.91 -18.44 -29.67
N GLU A 48 5.27 -19.71 -29.87
CA GLU A 48 5.35 -20.35 -31.20
C GLU A 48 4.00 -20.96 -31.58
N ARG A 49 3.31 -21.57 -30.61
CA ARG A 49 2.01 -22.20 -30.80
C ARG A 49 1.17 -22.05 -29.55
N VAL A 50 -0.11 -21.76 -29.73
CA VAL A 50 -1.12 -21.74 -28.66
C VAL A 50 -2.27 -22.65 -29.08
N GLU A 51 -2.75 -23.47 -28.15
CA GLU A 51 -3.91 -24.34 -28.34
C GLU A 51 -4.95 -24.06 -27.25
N LEU A 52 -6.21 -23.91 -27.65
CA LEU A 52 -7.36 -23.74 -26.78
C LEU A 52 -7.85 -25.11 -26.32
N LEU A 53 -7.90 -25.31 -25.02
CA LEU A 53 -8.43 -26.51 -24.36
C LEU A 53 -9.79 -26.17 -23.74
N HIS A 54 -10.87 -26.66 -24.34
CA HIS A 54 -12.24 -26.39 -23.87
C HIS A 54 -13.18 -27.56 -24.18
N GLY A 55 -13.96 -28.00 -23.18
CA GLY A 55 -14.95 -29.07 -23.36
C GLY A 55 -14.38 -30.41 -23.86
N GLY A 56 -13.13 -30.74 -23.52
CA GLY A 56 -12.43 -31.93 -24.00
C GLY A 56 -11.96 -31.85 -25.46
N GLN A 57 -12.14 -30.71 -26.13
CA GLN A 57 -11.62 -30.43 -27.45
C GLN A 57 -10.35 -29.58 -27.36
N THR A 58 -9.44 -29.83 -28.30
CA THR A 58 -8.23 -29.02 -28.51
C THR A 58 -8.33 -28.33 -29.86
N ARG A 59 -8.16 -27.01 -29.90
CA ARG A 59 -8.14 -26.22 -31.14
C ARG A 59 -6.84 -25.43 -31.22
N VAL A 60 -6.10 -25.54 -32.32
CA VAL A 60 -4.92 -24.70 -32.55
C VAL A 60 -5.40 -23.29 -32.90
N LEU A 61 -4.85 -22.26 -32.27
CA LEU A 61 -5.18 -20.87 -32.58
C LEU A 61 -4.31 -20.35 -33.73
N GLU A 62 -4.87 -19.43 -34.51
CA GLU A 62 -4.19 -18.78 -35.64
C GLU A 62 -3.82 -17.34 -35.29
N THR A 63 -2.87 -16.74 -35.99
CA THR A 63 -2.40 -15.36 -35.75
C THR A 63 -2.67 -14.44 -36.95
N PRO A 64 -3.94 -14.13 -37.29
CA PRO A 64 -4.29 -13.41 -38.51
C PRO A 64 -3.88 -11.93 -38.48
N ASN A 65 -3.83 -11.31 -37.30
CA ASN A 65 -3.66 -9.86 -37.16
C ASN A 65 -2.28 -9.45 -36.60
N HIS A 66 -1.65 -10.31 -35.79
CA HIS A 66 -0.34 -10.05 -35.20
C HIS A 66 0.32 -11.35 -34.72
N PRO A 67 1.66 -11.52 -34.81
CA PRO A 67 2.34 -12.76 -34.41
C PRO A 67 2.09 -13.22 -32.96
N TRP A 68 1.68 -12.30 -32.08
CA TRP A 68 1.44 -12.57 -30.66
C TRP A 68 -0.04 -12.52 -30.26
N VAL A 69 -0.96 -12.28 -31.21
CA VAL A 69 -2.40 -12.36 -30.98
C VAL A 69 -2.92 -13.62 -31.65
N PHE A 70 -3.27 -14.60 -30.82
CA PHE A 70 -3.79 -15.89 -31.23
C PHE A 70 -5.32 -15.89 -31.17
N GLU A 71 -5.99 -16.37 -32.20
CA GLU A 71 -7.45 -16.32 -32.34
C GLU A 71 -8.04 -17.69 -32.66
N ALA A 72 -9.20 -17.99 -32.07
CA ALA A 72 -10.06 -19.09 -32.45
C ALA A 72 -11.53 -18.70 -32.38
N GLN A 73 -12.31 -19.10 -33.40
CA GLN A 73 -13.76 -18.94 -33.40
C GLN A 73 -14.44 -20.13 -32.72
N LEU A 74 -15.49 -19.83 -31.98
CA LEU A 74 -16.31 -20.75 -31.20
C LEU A 74 -17.79 -20.51 -31.49
N ASP A 75 -18.62 -21.53 -31.33
CA ASP A 75 -20.06 -21.42 -31.58
C ASP A 75 -20.81 -20.76 -30.40
N HIS A 76 -20.21 -20.77 -29.21
CA HIS A 76 -20.79 -20.27 -27.96
C HIS A 76 -19.73 -19.61 -27.07
N ASN A 77 -20.17 -18.86 -26.07
CA ASN A 77 -19.29 -18.24 -25.08
C ASN A 77 -18.60 -19.34 -24.24
N PRO A 78 -17.25 -19.45 -24.26
CA PRO A 78 -16.55 -20.43 -23.45
C PRO A 78 -16.45 -20.02 -21.96
N GLY A 79 -16.84 -18.79 -21.62
CA GLY A 79 -16.61 -18.22 -20.29
C GLY A 79 -15.11 -18.12 -19.98
N SER A 80 -14.75 -18.27 -18.71
CA SER A 80 -13.38 -18.29 -18.19
C SER A 80 -12.82 -19.70 -17.97
N GLY A 81 -13.65 -20.74 -18.14
CA GLY A 81 -13.31 -22.12 -17.80
C GLY A 81 -12.43 -22.87 -18.81
N TYR A 82 -11.90 -22.20 -19.83
CA TYR A 82 -10.96 -22.81 -20.77
C TYR A 82 -9.51 -22.64 -20.31
N GLN A 83 -8.63 -23.47 -20.87
CA GLN A 83 -7.20 -23.39 -20.65
C GLN A 83 -6.47 -23.25 -21.98
N LEU A 84 -5.22 -22.80 -21.90
CA LEU A 84 -4.33 -22.57 -23.01
C LEU A 84 -3.10 -23.43 -22.84
N ARG A 85 -2.82 -24.28 -23.83
CA ARG A 85 -1.51 -24.92 -23.96
C ARG A 85 -0.63 -24.03 -24.80
N VAL A 86 0.47 -23.57 -24.23
CA VAL A 86 1.40 -22.62 -24.84
C VAL A 86 2.73 -23.31 -25.07
N VAL A 87 3.27 -23.19 -26.28
CA VAL A 87 4.62 -23.65 -26.63
C VAL A 87 5.50 -22.43 -26.87
N ARG A 88 6.58 -22.31 -26.11
CA ARG A 88 7.55 -21.22 -26.20
C ARG A 88 8.97 -21.76 -26.04
N ALA A 89 9.84 -21.50 -27.01
CA ALA A 89 11.23 -21.98 -27.00
C ALA A 89 11.33 -23.50 -26.76
N GLY A 90 10.40 -24.28 -27.34
CA GLY A 90 10.32 -25.73 -27.15
C GLY A 90 9.81 -26.22 -25.79
N ILE A 91 9.46 -25.32 -24.86
CA ILE A 91 8.81 -25.67 -23.58
C ILE A 91 7.30 -25.59 -23.76
N GLU A 92 6.59 -26.62 -23.31
CA GLU A 92 5.13 -26.67 -23.29
C GLU A 92 4.62 -26.52 -21.85
N HIS A 93 3.66 -25.62 -21.64
CA HIS A 93 2.94 -25.48 -20.37
C HIS A 93 1.46 -25.18 -20.61
N THR A 94 0.65 -25.37 -19.57
CA THR A 94 -0.78 -25.04 -19.58
C THR A 94 -1.06 -23.93 -18.57
N GLN A 95 -1.88 -22.96 -18.97
CA GLN A 95 -2.30 -21.85 -18.12
C GLN A 95 -3.74 -21.44 -18.45
N HIS A 96 -4.35 -20.66 -17.56
CA HIS A 96 -5.59 -19.95 -17.87
C HIS A 96 -5.30 -18.66 -18.62
N ASP A 97 -6.31 -18.11 -19.30
CA ASP A 97 -6.24 -16.77 -19.90
C ASP A 97 -6.60 -15.70 -18.85
N PRO A 98 -5.68 -14.80 -18.47
CA PRO A 98 -6.00 -13.67 -17.59
C PRO A 98 -7.15 -12.82 -18.14
N TRP A 99 -7.25 -12.66 -19.46
CA TRP A 99 -8.26 -11.78 -20.08
C TRP A 99 -9.64 -12.43 -20.24
N ALA A 100 -9.82 -13.67 -19.80
CA ALA A 100 -11.12 -14.31 -19.74
C ALA A 100 -11.96 -13.87 -18.53
N PHE A 101 -11.31 -13.40 -17.45
CA PHE A 101 -11.94 -12.94 -16.21
C PHE A 101 -12.31 -11.46 -16.28
N ARG A 102 -13.47 -11.15 -16.87
CA ARG A 102 -13.83 -9.80 -17.34
C ARG A 102 -14.59 -8.92 -16.35
N GLU A 103 -15.18 -9.49 -15.31
CA GLU A 103 -16.03 -8.70 -14.41
C GLU A 103 -15.19 -7.74 -13.56
N GLU A 104 -15.75 -6.57 -13.29
CA GLU A 104 -15.06 -5.51 -12.55
C GLU A 104 -14.81 -5.93 -11.10
N TRP A 105 -13.59 -5.73 -10.63
CA TRP A 105 -13.23 -5.96 -9.23
C TRP A 105 -13.68 -4.81 -8.35
N MET A 106 -13.49 -3.58 -8.85
CA MET A 106 -13.91 -2.37 -8.16
C MET A 106 -15.33 -1.98 -8.59
N GLY A 107 -16.29 -2.35 -7.75
CA GLY A 107 -17.71 -2.11 -8.00
C GLY A 107 -18.08 -0.62 -8.04
N GLU A 108 -19.29 -0.31 -8.50
CA GLU A 108 -19.77 1.08 -8.62
C GLU A 108 -19.73 1.83 -7.27
N LEU A 109 -20.18 1.18 -6.19
CA LEU A 109 -20.16 1.77 -4.85
C LEU A 109 -18.73 2.00 -4.34
N ASP A 110 -17.82 1.05 -4.59
CA ASP A 110 -16.41 1.18 -4.21
C ASP A 110 -15.79 2.39 -4.92
N ARG A 111 -16.03 2.54 -6.23
CA ARG A 111 -15.56 3.68 -7.03
C ARG A 111 -16.15 5.00 -6.55
N LEU A 112 -17.44 5.04 -6.24
CA LEU A 112 -18.10 6.24 -5.72
C LEU A 112 -17.51 6.68 -4.38
N LEU A 113 -17.41 5.75 -3.41
CA LEU A 113 -16.86 6.06 -2.10
C LEU A 113 -15.40 6.50 -2.18
N PHE A 114 -14.60 5.89 -3.05
CA PHE A 114 -13.20 6.25 -3.24
C PHE A 114 -13.07 7.64 -3.87
N ALA A 115 -13.86 7.95 -4.90
CA ALA A 115 -13.87 9.26 -5.55
C ALA A 115 -14.34 10.40 -4.62
N GLU A 116 -15.21 10.10 -3.65
CA GLU A 116 -15.65 11.05 -2.61
C GLU A 116 -14.70 11.12 -1.40
N GLY A 117 -13.69 10.25 -1.35
CA GLY A 117 -12.72 10.22 -0.26
C GLY A 117 -13.24 9.60 1.04
N ASN A 118 -14.24 8.70 0.95
CA ASN A 118 -14.99 8.12 2.07
C ASN A 118 -15.02 6.57 2.06
N HIS A 119 -14.19 5.92 1.25
CA HIS A 119 -14.06 4.46 1.26
C HIS A 119 -13.12 4.01 2.39
N HIS A 120 -13.65 3.88 3.61
CA HIS A 120 -12.84 3.58 4.81
C HIS A 120 -12.15 2.22 4.80
N HIS A 121 -12.50 1.29 3.90
CA HIS A 121 -11.85 -0.02 3.75
C HIS A 121 -11.27 -0.25 2.34
N ILE A 122 -10.77 0.80 1.68
CA ILE A 122 -10.37 0.74 0.26
C ILE A 122 -9.23 -0.27 0.00
N TRP A 123 -8.41 -0.57 1.01
CA TRP A 123 -7.36 -1.59 0.90
C TRP A 123 -7.92 -2.97 0.60
N ARG A 124 -9.20 -3.26 0.90
CA ARG A 124 -9.84 -4.53 0.53
C ARG A 124 -10.07 -4.67 -0.99
N ARG A 125 -9.87 -3.58 -1.74
CA ARG A 125 -10.01 -3.53 -3.20
C ARG A 125 -8.70 -3.13 -3.90
N MET A 126 -8.01 -2.11 -3.41
CA MET A 126 -6.70 -1.70 -3.95
C MET A 126 -5.59 -2.65 -3.50
N GLY A 127 -4.53 -2.76 -4.31
CA GLY A 127 -3.39 -3.62 -4.02
C GLY A 127 -3.49 -4.99 -4.70
N ALA A 128 -2.83 -5.99 -4.12
CA ALA A 128 -2.83 -7.38 -4.60
C ALA A 128 -3.61 -8.29 -3.63
N HIS A 129 -4.64 -8.97 -4.16
CA HIS A 129 -5.57 -9.77 -3.38
C HIS A 129 -5.59 -11.22 -3.87
N LEU A 130 -5.25 -12.15 -2.98
CA LEU A 130 -5.51 -13.57 -3.21
C LEU A 130 -7.02 -13.79 -3.21
N THR A 131 -7.53 -14.30 -4.32
CA THR A 131 -8.98 -14.49 -4.50
C THR A 131 -9.26 -15.62 -5.49
N GLU A 132 -10.51 -16.05 -5.54
CA GLU A 132 -11.01 -17.05 -6.48
C GLU A 132 -12.04 -16.39 -7.41
N ARG A 133 -11.88 -16.58 -8.72
CA ARG A 133 -12.85 -16.13 -9.72
C ARG A 133 -13.24 -17.30 -10.60
N ASP A 134 -14.54 -17.54 -10.75
CA ASP A 134 -15.10 -18.66 -11.52
C ASP A 134 -14.48 -20.03 -11.19
N GLY A 135 -14.17 -20.30 -9.92
CA GLY A 135 -13.54 -21.56 -9.49
C GLY A 135 -12.03 -21.64 -9.69
N VAL A 136 -11.37 -20.55 -10.11
CA VAL A 136 -9.93 -20.49 -10.35
C VAL A 136 -9.30 -19.54 -9.34
N ALA A 137 -8.38 -20.06 -8.52
CA ALA A 137 -7.58 -19.27 -7.60
C ALA A 137 -6.54 -18.44 -8.36
N GLY A 138 -6.22 -17.25 -7.85
CA GLY A 138 -5.21 -16.37 -8.41
C GLY A 138 -5.06 -15.10 -7.60
N VAL A 139 -4.45 -14.08 -8.21
CA VAL A 139 -4.27 -12.77 -7.59
C VAL A 139 -4.97 -11.71 -8.42
N MET A 140 -5.82 -10.92 -7.76
CA MET A 140 -6.40 -9.70 -8.31
C MET A 140 -5.50 -8.52 -7.98
N PHE A 141 -5.04 -7.80 -9.00
CA PHE A 141 -4.30 -6.56 -8.85
C PHE A 141 -5.22 -5.38 -9.14
N CYS A 142 -5.18 -4.35 -8.31
CA CYS A 142 -5.90 -3.10 -8.53
C CYS A 142 -5.06 -1.89 -8.14
N LEU A 143 -4.91 -0.93 -9.06
CA LEU A 143 -4.06 0.25 -8.89
C LEU A 143 -4.79 1.52 -9.32
N TRP A 144 -4.68 2.59 -8.52
CA TRP A 144 -5.10 3.93 -8.94
C TRP A 144 -3.97 4.66 -9.67
N ALA A 145 -4.16 4.94 -10.96
CA ALA A 145 -3.20 5.65 -11.80
C ALA A 145 -3.93 6.37 -12.95
N PRO A 146 -4.76 7.38 -12.66
CA PRO A 146 -5.72 7.95 -13.60
C PRO A 146 -5.09 8.60 -14.84
N ASN A 147 -3.85 9.09 -14.75
CA ASN A 147 -3.17 9.76 -15.86
C ASN A 147 -2.25 8.82 -16.64
N ALA A 148 -2.08 7.57 -16.20
CA ALA A 148 -1.24 6.61 -16.89
C ALA A 148 -1.77 6.33 -18.31
N ARG A 149 -0.84 6.15 -19.25
CA ARG A 149 -1.16 5.69 -20.61
C ARG A 149 -1.42 4.18 -20.63
N SER A 150 -0.67 3.43 -19.84
CA SER A 150 -0.80 1.99 -19.68
C SER A 150 -0.15 1.57 -18.37
N VAL A 151 -0.65 0.49 -17.81
CA VAL A 151 -0.10 -0.16 -16.61
C VAL A 151 -0.01 -1.65 -16.87
N SER A 152 1.09 -2.28 -16.43
CA SER A 152 1.28 -3.73 -16.50
C SER A 152 1.81 -4.27 -15.19
N VAL A 153 1.43 -5.48 -14.82
CA VAL A 153 1.98 -6.16 -13.64
C VAL A 153 3.30 -6.83 -14.03
N LEU A 154 4.36 -6.52 -13.30
CA LEU A 154 5.67 -7.15 -13.44
C LEU A 154 5.92 -8.11 -12.29
N GLY A 155 6.62 -9.22 -12.54
CA GLY A 155 7.12 -10.09 -11.49
C GLY A 155 7.96 -11.23 -12.04
N LEU A 156 8.46 -12.09 -11.16
CA LEU A 156 9.27 -13.26 -11.57
C LEU A 156 8.47 -14.19 -12.50
N PHE A 157 7.18 -14.38 -12.22
CA PHE A 157 6.24 -15.20 -13.00
C PHE A 157 6.10 -14.78 -14.47
N ASN A 158 6.54 -13.58 -14.83
CA ASN A 158 6.50 -13.08 -16.20
C ASN A 158 7.84 -12.54 -16.71
N GLY A 159 8.93 -12.85 -16.00
CA GLY A 159 10.28 -12.43 -16.36
C GLY A 159 10.50 -10.91 -16.29
N TRP A 160 9.68 -10.19 -15.51
CA TRP A 160 9.69 -8.73 -15.42
C TRP A 160 9.44 -8.03 -16.77
N ASP A 161 8.64 -8.64 -17.64
CA ASP A 161 8.29 -8.09 -18.96
C ASP A 161 6.88 -7.48 -18.97
N GLY A 162 6.81 -6.16 -19.11
CA GLY A 162 5.57 -5.38 -19.15
C GLY A 162 4.63 -5.73 -20.30
N ARG A 163 5.09 -6.44 -21.34
CA ARG A 163 4.22 -6.93 -22.40
C ARG A 163 3.33 -8.07 -21.93
N MET A 164 3.72 -8.80 -20.89
CA MET A 164 3.11 -10.09 -20.57
C MET A 164 1.76 -9.98 -19.85
N HIS A 165 1.56 -8.94 -19.03
CA HIS A 165 0.34 -8.77 -18.22
C HIS A 165 -0.15 -7.30 -18.20
N PRO A 166 -0.51 -6.72 -19.35
CA PRO A 166 -1.15 -5.40 -19.40
C PRO A 166 -2.51 -5.40 -18.67
N MET A 167 -2.70 -4.39 -17.84
CA MET A 167 -3.91 -4.20 -17.02
C MET A 167 -5.00 -3.46 -17.79
N GLN A 168 -6.24 -3.61 -17.32
CA GLN A 168 -7.39 -2.90 -17.85
C GLN A 168 -7.65 -1.61 -17.07
N SER A 169 -7.67 -0.48 -17.79
CA SER A 169 -8.21 0.77 -17.26
C SER A 169 -9.74 0.71 -17.13
N ARG A 170 -10.25 1.18 -15.99
CA ARG A 170 -11.67 1.26 -15.63
C ARG A 170 -12.06 2.69 -15.29
N LEU A 171 -13.37 2.91 -15.18
CA LEU A 171 -13.90 4.20 -14.73
C LEU A 171 -13.32 4.58 -13.35
N GLY A 172 -13.02 5.86 -13.15
CA GLY A 172 -12.36 6.34 -11.94
C GLY A 172 -10.83 6.23 -11.96
N GLY A 173 -10.23 5.84 -13.09
CA GLY A 173 -8.78 5.81 -13.25
C GLY A 173 -8.09 4.66 -12.49
N CYS A 174 -8.86 3.62 -12.19
CA CYS A 174 -8.37 2.39 -11.58
C CYS A 174 -8.00 1.40 -12.68
N TRP A 175 -6.91 0.68 -12.47
CA TRP A 175 -6.39 -0.35 -13.34
C TRP A 175 -6.55 -1.69 -12.64
N GLU A 176 -7.08 -2.70 -13.33
CA GLU A 176 -7.28 -4.03 -12.74
C GLU A 176 -6.82 -5.17 -13.66
N LEU A 177 -6.36 -6.25 -13.05
CA LEU A 177 -6.09 -7.52 -13.74
C LEU A 177 -6.13 -8.67 -12.75
N PHE A 178 -6.88 -9.73 -13.08
CA PHE A 178 -6.77 -11.01 -12.39
C PHE A 178 -5.74 -11.89 -13.09
N ILE A 179 -4.75 -12.38 -12.35
CA ILE A 179 -3.74 -13.32 -12.85
C ILE A 179 -4.03 -14.70 -12.23
N PRO A 180 -4.61 -15.64 -13.00
CA PRO A 180 -4.98 -16.96 -12.50
C PRO A 180 -3.74 -17.81 -12.19
N GLY A 181 -3.82 -18.61 -11.13
CA GLY A 181 -2.74 -19.50 -10.69
C GLY A 181 -1.60 -18.82 -9.92
N LEU A 182 -1.60 -17.49 -9.81
CA LEU A 182 -0.63 -16.76 -9.01
C LEU A 182 -0.95 -16.90 -7.50
N GLY A 183 0.09 -16.94 -6.66
CA GLY A 183 -0.04 -17.23 -5.23
C GLY A 183 0.62 -16.19 -4.32
N ALA A 184 0.56 -16.46 -3.00
CA ALA A 184 1.24 -15.68 -1.98
C ALA A 184 2.77 -15.78 -2.14
N GLY A 185 3.49 -14.74 -1.71
CA GLY A 185 4.96 -14.68 -1.76
C GLY A 185 5.52 -14.20 -3.10
N GLU A 186 4.68 -14.03 -4.12
CA GLU A 186 5.10 -13.54 -5.43
C GLU A 186 5.56 -12.08 -5.34
N ILE A 187 6.76 -11.81 -5.83
CA ILE A 187 7.33 -10.46 -5.87
C ILE A 187 6.83 -9.78 -7.14
N TYR A 188 6.25 -8.59 -6.99
CA TYR A 188 5.68 -7.83 -8.09
C TYR A 188 5.94 -6.31 -7.98
N LYS A 189 5.79 -5.64 -9.13
CA LYS A 189 5.74 -4.18 -9.28
C LYS A 189 4.75 -3.82 -10.38
N TYR A 190 4.44 -2.54 -10.48
CA TYR A 190 3.73 -1.99 -11.63
C TYR A 190 4.71 -1.33 -12.59
N GLU A 191 4.67 -1.70 -13.87
CA GLU A 191 5.21 -0.88 -14.95
C GLU A 191 4.17 0.17 -15.31
N ILE A 192 4.52 1.46 -15.20
CA ILE A 192 3.63 2.55 -15.55
C ILE A 192 4.24 3.32 -16.71
N ARG A 193 3.46 3.51 -17.77
CA ARG A 193 3.81 4.39 -18.89
C ARG A 193 3.03 5.69 -18.80
N THR A 194 3.71 6.82 -18.92
CA THR A 194 3.06 8.13 -18.92
C THR A 194 2.50 8.48 -20.29
N GLN A 195 1.68 9.53 -20.37
CA GLN A 195 1.18 10.06 -21.66
C GLN A 195 2.30 10.51 -22.60
N GLN A 196 3.46 10.91 -22.06
CA GLN A 196 4.65 11.29 -22.83
C GLN A 196 5.51 10.09 -23.26
N GLY A 197 5.11 8.87 -22.89
CA GLY A 197 5.77 7.62 -23.27
C GLY A 197 6.92 7.18 -22.34
N HIS A 198 7.26 7.97 -21.33
CA HIS A 198 8.22 7.55 -20.30
C HIS A 198 7.66 6.36 -19.52
N CYS A 199 8.54 5.45 -19.12
CA CYS A 199 8.18 4.19 -18.51
C CYS A 199 9.09 3.92 -17.32
N TYR A 200 8.48 3.58 -16.17
CA TYR A 200 9.19 3.30 -14.92
C TYR A 200 8.40 2.29 -14.09
N GLN A 201 9.04 1.82 -13.02
CA GLN A 201 8.50 0.81 -12.12
C GLN A 201 8.10 1.45 -10.78
N LYS A 202 6.96 1.01 -10.23
CA LYS A 202 6.48 1.41 -8.92
C LYS A 202 6.22 0.21 -8.02
N ALA A 203 6.56 0.35 -6.74
CA ALA A 203 6.01 -0.52 -5.71
C ALA A 203 4.50 -0.24 -5.57
N ASP A 204 3.76 -1.20 -5.05
CA ASP A 204 2.33 -1.05 -4.82
C ASP A 204 2.07 -0.09 -3.64
N PRO A 205 1.35 1.03 -3.84
CA PRO A 205 0.96 1.92 -2.74
C PRO A 205 0.15 1.23 -1.64
N TYR A 206 -0.61 0.19 -1.99
CA TYR A 206 -1.44 -0.62 -1.12
C TYR A 206 -0.87 -2.03 -0.92
N GLY A 207 0.43 -2.23 -1.17
CA GLY A 207 1.10 -3.50 -0.91
C GLY A 207 1.12 -3.82 0.59
N PHE A 208 0.77 -5.07 0.94
CA PHE A 208 0.73 -5.51 2.34
C PHE A 208 2.06 -6.06 2.87
N ARG A 209 3.04 -6.22 1.98
CA ARG A 209 4.41 -6.62 2.29
C ARG A 209 5.33 -6.16 1.17
N HIS A 210 6.60 -5.93 1.52
CA HIS A 210 7.64 -5.56 0.57
C HIS A 210 8.87 -6.44 0.72
N GLU A 211 9.81 -6.33 -0.21
CA GLU A 211 11.13 -6.91 -0.03
C GLU A 211 11.92 -6.15 1.05
N VAL A 212 12.89 -6.82 1.68
CA VAL A 212 13.79 -6.18 2.63
C VAL A 212 14.66 -5.14 1.91
N ARG A 213 14.73 -3.92 2.46
CA ARG A 213 15.59 -2.84 1.95
C ARG A 213 17.05 -3.31 1.70
N PRO A 214 17.70 -2.89 0.60
CA PRO A 214 17.28 -1.85 -0.35
C PRO A 214 16.43 -2.34 -1.52
N ALA A 215 16.00 -3.61 -1.53
CA ALA A 215 15.06 -4.08 -2.53
C ALA A 215 13.69 -3.39 -2.36
N ASN A 216 12.92 -3.31 -3.43
CA ASN A 216 11.75 -2.43 -3.50
C ASN A 216 10.58 -3.01 -4.32
N GLY A 217 10.52 -4.33 -4.50
CA GLY A 217 9.31 -5.02 -4.93
C GLY A 217 8.28 -5.09 -3.81
N SER A 218 7.00 -5.12 -4.20
CA SER A 218 5.91 -5.55 -3.32
C SER A 218 5.82 -7.07 -3.35
N ILE A 219 5.30 -7.66 -2.29
CA ILE A 219 5.08 -9.11 -2.18
C ILE A 219 3.58 -9.36 -2.01
N VAL A 220 3.03 -10.28 -2.78
CA VAL A 220 1.64 -10.72 -2.62
C VAL A 220 1.50 -11.38 -1.24
N GLU A 221 0.80 -10.73 -0.34
CA GLU A 221 0.63 -11.17 1.04
C GLU A 221 -0.87 -11.26 1.36
N PRO A 222 -1.34 -12.35 1.97
CA PRO A 222 -2.73 -12.46 2.37
C PRO A 222 -3.06 -11.44 3.47
N MET A 223 -4.18 -10.75 3.32
CA MET A 223 -4.81 -10.04 4.43
C MET A 223 -5.13 -10.99 5.59
N ASP A 224 -5.41 -10.42 6.78
CA ASP A 224 -5.82 -11.23 7.91
C ASP A 224 -7.15 -11.92 7.63
N GLN A 225 -8.24 -11.20 7.34
CA GLN A 225 -9.57 -11.80 7.09
C GLN A 225 -9.98 -12.92 8.09
N GLY A 226 -9.47 -12.88 9.33
CA GLY A 226 -9.69 -13.88 10.36
C GLY A 226 -8.77 -15.11 10.29
N ARG A 227 -7.69 -15.04 9.50
CA ARG A 227 -6.71 -16.12 9.29
C ARG A 227 -5.68 -16.20 10.41
N PHE A 228 -5.28 -15.06 10.98
CA PHE A 228 -4.22 -15.01 11.98
C PHE A 228 -4.63 -15.69 13.30
N GLY A 229 -5.89 -15.53 13.70
CA GLY A 229 -6.45 -16.18 14.89
C GLY A 229 -6.11 -15.46 16.21
N TRP A 230 -6.39 -14.15 16.28
CA TRP A 230 -6.19 -13.30 17.46
C TRP A 230 -6.76 -13.87 18.78
N GLY A 231 -6.02 -13.69 19.87
CA GLY A 231 -6.42 -14.05 21.24
C GLY A 231 -6.89 -12.89 22.11
N ASP A 232 -6.85 -11.66 21.58
CA ASP A 232 -7.01 -10.39 22.32
C ASP A 232 -8.45 -9.85 22.43
N GLY A 233 -9.48 -10.62 22.07
CA GLY A 233 -10.86 -10.10 22.01
C GLY A 233 -11.37 -9.47 23.31
N ALA A 234 -10.90 -9.94 24.48
CA ALA A 234 -11.22 -9.33 25.77
C ALA A 234 -10.56 -7.95 25.96
N TRP A 235 -9.31 -7.79 25.52
CA TRP A 235 -8.58 -6.52 25.53
C TRP A 235 -9.28 -5.49 24.65
N MET A 236 -9.60 -5.86 23.40
CA MET A 236 -10.26 -4.97 22.44
C MET A 236 -11.62 -4.48 22.97
N ALA A 237 -12.41 -5.38 23.56
CA ALA A 237 -13.68 -5.02 24.18
C ALA A 237 -13.50 -4.10 25.41
N GLU A 238 -12.48 -4.32 26.23
CA GLU A 238 -12.17 -3.47 27.39
C GLU A 238 -11.72 -2.07 26.95
N ARG A 239 -10.80 -1.98 25.99
CA ARG A 239 -10.30 -0.73 25.41
C ARG A 239 -11.45 0.17 24.96
N ASP A 240 -12.33 -0.34 24.11
CA ASP A 240 -13.41 0.46 23.51
C ASP A 240 -14.59 0.73 24.47
N SER A 241 -14.62 0.06 25.63
CA SER A 241 -15.63 0.31 26.67
C SER A 241 -15.26 1.41 27.67
N ARG A 242 -14.02 1.93 27.62
CA ARG A 242 -13.49 2.89 28.60
C ARG A 242 -12.94 4.13 27.95
N ASN A 243 -12.92 5.22 28.71
CA ASN A 243 -12.22 6.43 28.32
C ASN A 243 -10.72 6.27 28.67
N PRO A 244 -9.79 6.28 27.69
CA PRO A 244 -8.35 6.15 27.99
C PRO A 244 -7.81 7.35 28.78
N LEU A 245 -8.46 8.52 28.72
CA LEU A 245 -8.04 9.73 29.45
C LEU A 245 -8.25 9.62 30.97
N GLU A 246 -9.03 8.64 31.43
CA GLU A 246 -9.29 8.36 32.85
C GLU A 246 -8.44 7.19 33.38
N GLN A 247 -7.46 6.73 32.59
CA GLN A 247 -6.65 5.56 32.86
C GLN A 247 -5.15 5.92 32.94
N PRO A 248 -4.32 5.08 33.59
CA PRO A 248 -2.88 5.27 33.59
C PRO A 248 -2.28 5.03 32.20
N VAL A 249 -1.68 6.07 31.63
CA VAL A 249 -0.93 6.01 30.36
C VAL A 249 0.54 6.31 30.65
N ALA A 250 1.36 5.27 30.76
CA ALA A 250 2.80 5.35 30.88
C ALA A 250 3.42 4.62 29.69
N VAL A 251 4.06 5.39 28.81
CA VAL A 251 4.52 4.91 27.50
C VAL A 251 6.02 4.66 27.51
N TYR A 252 6.43 3.52 26.98
CA TYR A 252 7.83 3.23 26.63
C TYR A 252 8.02 3.42 25.13
N GLU A 253 8.54 4.59 24.73
CA GLU A 253 8.88 4.90 23.34
C GLU A 253 10.14 4.13 22.92
N MET A 254 10.13 3.58 21.70
CA MET A 254 11.30 2.91 21.15
C MET A 254 11.36 2.86 19.63
N HIS A 255 12.59 2.72 19.13
CA HIS A 255 12.87 2.34 17.76
C HIS A 255 13.30 0.87 17.70
N LEU A 256 12.50 0.03 17.03
CA LEU A 256 12.73 -1.43 16.95
C LEU A 256 14.13 -1.77 16.42
N GLY A 257 14.59 -1.04 15.41
CA GLY A 257 15.86 -1.29 14.73
C GLY A 257 17.11 -0.92 15.53
N SER A 258 16.97 -0.30 16.70
CA SER A 258 18.11 0.11 17.54
C SER A 258 17.97 -0.25 19.02
N TRP A 259 16.84 -0.82 19.45
CA TRP A 259 16.67 -1.27 20.83
C TRP A 259 17.68 -2.36 21.23
N MET A 260 17.82 -3.38 20.39
CA MET A 260 18.80 -4.46 20.57
C MET A 260 19.14 -5.10 19.22
N HIS A 261 20.40 -5.53 19.06
CA HIS A 261 20.86 -6.30 17.90
C HIS A 261 21.30 -7.69 18.32
N ALA A 262 21.20 -8.65 17.41
CA ALA A 262 21.75 -10.00 17.57
C ALA A 262 23.00 -10.19 16.70
N SER A 263 23.71 -11.30 16.91
CA SER A 263 24.80 -11.72 16.03
C SER A 263 24.24 -12.23 14.71
N ALA A 264 24.84 -11.81 13.60
CA ALA A 264 24.54 -12.31 12.26
C ALA A 264 24.93 -13.79 12.09
N ASP A 265 25.87 -14.30 12.91
CA ASP A 265 26.26 -15.73 12.93
C ASP A 265 25.21 -16.62 13.62
N GLN A 266 24.21 -16.00 14.26
CA GLN A 266 23.10 -16.65 14.93
C GLN A 266 21.79 -16.19 14.28
N PRO A 267 21.45 -16.69 13.07
CA PRO A 267 20.21 -16.32 12.41
C PRO A 267 19.01 -16.74 13.25
N TYR A 268 17.88 -16.05 13.06
CA TYR A 268 16.60 -16.53 13.58
C TYR A 268 16.27 -17.86 12.89
N ILE A 269 15.83 -18.84 13.67
CA ILE A 269 15.44 -20.16 13.15
C ILE A 269 13.93 -20.19 13.08
N GLU A 270 13.40 -20.37 11.88
CA GLU A 270 11.97 -20.51 11.62
C GLU A 270 11.41 -21.75 12.34
N PRO A 271 10.09 -21.81 12.58
CA PRO A 271 9.46 -22.99 13.18
C PRO A 271 9.72 -24.30 12.44
N ASP A 272 9.99 -24.26 11.13
CA ASP A 272 10.33 -25.43 10.30
C ASP A 272 11.82 -25.83 10.38
N GLY A 273 12.62 -25.11 11.16
CA GLY A 273 14.05 -25.33 11.36
C GLY A 273 14.94 -24.63 10.34
N THR A 274 14.38 -23.90 9.37
CA THR A 274 15.18 -23.17 8.37
C THR A 274 15.76 -21.87 8.97
N PRO A 275 17.03 -21.53 8.67
CA PRO A 275 17.58 -20.26 9.11
C PRO A 275 17.07 -19.10 8.23
N ARG A 276 16.45 -18.09 8.85
CA ARG A 276 16.07 -16.85 8.18
C ARG A 276 17.33 -16.06 7.82
N PRO A 277 17.46 -15.56 6.57
CA PRO A 277 18.55 -14.67 6.21
C PRO A 277 18.63 -13.45 7.14
N PRO A 278 19.79 -13.18 7.76
CA PRO A 278 19.90 -12.08 8.72
C PRO A 278 19.82 -10.73 7.99
N VAL A 279 19.01 -9.81 8.50
CA VAL A 279 18.97 -8.42 8.03
C VAL A 279 20.06 -7.62 8.74
N PRO A 280 21.07 -7.08 8.03
CA PRO A 280 22.15 -6.32 8.66
C PRO A 280 21.63 -5.09 9.40
N ALA A 281 22.14 -4.87 10.61
CA ALA A 281 21.73 -3.75 11.44
C ALA A 281 22.28 -2.40 10.96
N ALA A 282 23.53 -2.38 10.50
CA ALA A 282 24.17 -1.21 9.91
C ALA A 282 25.44 -1.64 9.15
N ASP A 283 25.76 -0.97 8.04
CA ASP A 283 26.95 -1.25 7.25
C ASP A 283 28.26 -1.11 8.06
N LEU A 284 28.29 -0.15 8.98
CA LEU A 284 29.43 0.12 9.87
C LEU A 284 29.52 -0.81 11.08
N LYS A 285 28.59 -1.76 11.24
CA LYS A 285 28.56 -2.73 12.33
C LYS A 285 28.44 -4.15 11.77
N PRO A 286 29.45 -4.63 11.02
CA PRO A 286 29.41 -5.97 10.44
C PRO A 286 29.30 -7.04 11.54
N GLY A 287 28.53 -8.10 11.26
CA GLY A 287 28.25 -9.15 12.22
C GLY A 287 27.09 -8.86 13.18
N ALA A 288 26.48 -7.68 13.12
CA ALA A 288 25.22 -7.39 13.81
C ALA A 288 24.03 -7.47 12.85
N ARG A 289 22.95 -8.12 13.30
CA ARG A 289 21.66 -8.17 12.61
C ARG A 289 20.56 -7.54 13.45
N LEU A 290 19.51 -7.10 12.78
CA LEU A 290 18.25 -6.73 13.43
C LEU A 290 17.62 -7.98 14.07
N LEU A 291 16.90 -7.76 15.17
CA LEU A 291 16.02 -8.78 15.75
C LEU A 291 14.76 -8.93 14.91
N THR A 292 14.18 -10.12 14.90
CA THR A 292 12.86 -10.34 14.28
C THR A 292 11.72 -9.93 15.22
N TYR A 293 10.49 -9.76 14.73
CA TYR A 293 9.32 -9.49 15.56
C TYR A 293 9.13 -10.54 16.68
N PRO A 294 9.27 -11.86 16.44
CA PRO A 294 9.20 -12.86 17.52
C PRO A 294 10.31 -12.66 18.57
N GLU A 295 11.56 -12.42 18.14
CA GLU A 295 12.66 -12.19 19.09
C GLU A 295 12.49 -10.89 19.90
N LEU A 296 11.90 -9.86 19.28
CA LEU A 296 11.51 -8.63 19.96
C LEU A 296 10.43 -8.92 20.99
N ALA A 297 9.37 -9.65 20.62
CA ALA A 297 8.28 -10.00 21.52
C ALA A 297 8.79 -10.73 22.78
N ASP A 298 9.66 -11.73 22.60
CA ASP A 298 10.23 -12.54 23.69
C ASP A 298 11.08 -11.73 24.69
N ARG A 299 11.68 -10.62 24.26
CA ARG A 299 12.65 -9.85 25.05
C ARG A 299 12.09 -8.54 25.57
N LEU A 300 11.41 -7.81 24.70
CA LEU A 300 10.90 -6.47 24.95
C LEU A 300 9.68 -6.51 25.86
N ILE A 301 8.70 -7.37 25.57
CA ILE A 301 7.42 -7.37 26.29
C ILE A 301 7.64 -7.68 27.79
N PRO A 302 8.42 -8.71 28.17
CA PRO A 302 8.74 -8.93 29.59
C PRO A 302 9.54 -7.77 30.21
N TYR A 303 10.42 -7.14 29.44
CA TYR A 303 11.23 -6.00 29.91
C TYR A 303 10.35 -4.78 30.24
N VAL A 304 9.39 -4.46 29.38
CA VAL A 304 8.43 -3.37 29.53
C VAL A 304 7.47 -3.67 30.67
N LYS A 305 6.91 -4.89 30.69
CA LYS A 305 6.00 -5.35 31.75
C LYS A 305 6.62 -5.25 33.13
N ALA A 306 7.86 -5.71 33.29
CA ALA A 306 8.57 -5.68 34.56
C ALA A 306 8.81 -4.26 35.11
N ARG A 307 8.77 -3.24 34.25
CA ARG A 307 8.92 -1.81 34.62
C ARG A 307 7.60 -1.10 34.85
N GLY A 308 6.47 -1.75 34.56
CA GLY A 308 5.14 -1.22 34.85
C GLY A 308 4.64 -0.16 33.86
N PHE A 309 5.21 -0.10 32.65
CA PHE A 309 4.62 0.70 31.57
C PHE A 309 3.30 0.07 31.12
N THR A 310 2.37 0.91 30.67
CA THR A 310 1.05 0.46 30.18
C THR A 310 1.01 0.38 28.67
N HIS A 311 1.90 1.09 27.97
CA HIS A 311 1.96 1.09 26.51
C HIS A 311 3.42 1.05 26.00
N ILE A 312 3.59 0.51 24.80
CA ILE A 312 4.78 0.67 23.97
C ILE A 312 4.42 1.63 22.83
N GLU A 313 5.22 2.66 22.61
CA GLU A 313 5.12 3.50 21.42
C GLU A 313 6.27 3.15 20.47
N LEU A 314 5.91 2.75 19.25
CA LEU A 314 6.86 2.39 18.22
C LEU A 314 7.07 3.59 17.30
N LEU A 315 8.33 3.99 17.12
CA LEU A 315 8.70 4.79 15.95
C LEU A 315 8.20 4.11 14.66
N PRO A 316 8.03 4.86 13.55
CA PRO A 316 7.25 4.37 12.41
C PRO A 316 7.76 3.02 11.88
N ILE A 317 6.86 2.04 11.85
CA ILE A 317 7.16 0.70 11.32
C ILE A 317 6.61 0.49 9.92
N SER A 318 5.87 1.44 9.33
CA SER A 318 5.50 1.38 7.92
C SER A 318 6.75 1.24 7.05
N GLU A 319 6.65 0.53 5.93
CA GLU A 319 7.84 0.23 5.12
C GLU A 319 8.53 1.52 4.63
N HIS A 320 9.84 1.61 4.88
CA HIS A 320 10.67 2.78 4.60
C HIS A 320 12.03 2.36 4.05
N PRO A 321 12.63 3.08 3.09
CA PRO A 321 13.82 2.61 2.36
C PRO A 321 15.12 2.78 3.15
N PHE A 322 15.17 3.73 4.09
CA PHE A 322 16.42 4.15 4.74
C PHE A 322 16.32 4.16 6.26
N ASP A 323 17.23 3.46 6.95
CA ASP A 323 17.22 3.35 8.42
C ASP A 323 17.48 4.68 9.13
N GLY A 324 18.29 5.56 8.52
CA GLY A 324 18.64 6.85 9.10
C GLY A 324 17.47 7.85 9.13
N SER A 325 16.34 7.53 8.50
CA SER A 325 15.10 8.30 8.68
C SER A 325 14.34 7.92 9.94
N TRP A 326 14.76 6.84 10.63
CA TRP A 326 14.08 6.24 11.78
C TRP A 326 12.63 5.82 11.52
N GLY A 327 12.25 5.71 10.25
CA GLY A 327 10.89 5.39 9.81
C GLY A 327 10.09 6.59 9.29
N TYR A 328 10.50 7.83 9.57
CA TYR A 328 9.73 9.03 9.21
C TYR A 328 9.71 9.36 7.71
N GLN A 329 10.44 8.63 6.87
CA GLN A 329 10.35 8.75 5.41
C GLN A 329 9.80 7.44 4.81
N VAL A 330 8.49 7.28 4.90
CA VAL A 330 7.74 6.07 4.51
C VAL A 330 7.60 5.96 2.98
N THR A 331 7.61 4.73 2.45
CA THR A 331 7.25 4.44 1.06
C THR A 331 6.17 3.36 0.89
N GLY A 332 5.87 2.56 1.93
CA GLY A 332 4.80 1.56 1.93
C GLY A 332 3.95 1.66 3.20
N TRP A 333 2.85 2.41 3.13
CA TRP A 333 1.99 2.71 4.29
C TRP A 333 1.19 1.51 4.78
N TYR A 334 0.86 0.57 3.89
CA TYR A 334 0.00 -0.57 4.16
C TYR A 334 0.77 -1.83 4.54
N ALA A 335 2.05 -1.70 4.91
CA ALA A 335 2.88 -2.85 5.29
C ALA A 335 3.76 -2.51 6.49
N PRO A 336 3.79 -3.34 7.55
CA PRO A 336 4.87 -3.30 8.52
C PRO A 336 6.20 -3.65 7.82
N THR A 337 7.28 -2.99 8.22
CA THR A 337 8.56 -3.09 7.56
C THR A 337 9.11 -4.50 7.63
N SER A 338 9.59 -4.96 6.48
CA SER A 338 10.05 -6.34 6.28
C SER A 338 11.39 -6.61 6.98
N ARG A 339 12.02 -5.58 7.57
CA ARG A 339 13.26 -5.66 8.36
C ARG A 339 13.17 -6.66 9.50
N TYR A 340 12.00 -6.77 10.12
CA TYR A 340 11.83 -7.57 11.34
C TYR A 340 11.02 -8.84 11.11
N GLY A 341 10.37 -9.01 9.94
CA GLY A 341 9.58 -10.21 9.69
C GLY A 341 8.40 -10.00 8.75
N THR A 342 7.43 -10.90 8.86
CA THR A 342 6.17 -10.83 8.12
C THR A 342 5.10 -10.03 8.85
N PRO A 343 4.02 -9.61 8.17
CA PRO A 343 2.88 -8.99 8.82
C PRO A 343 2.25 -9.83 9.95
N ASP A 344 2.14 -11.15 9.77
CA ASP A 344 1.61 -12.03 10.83
C ASP A 344 2.51 -12.09 12.06
N GLU A 345 3.83 -11.96 11.90
CA GLU A 345 4.72 -11.88 13.04
C GLU A 345 4.56 -10.56 13.80
N PHE A 346 4.21 -9.48 13.11
CA PHE A 346 3.84 -8.23 13.78
C PHE A 346 2.47 -8.35 14.47
N ARG A 347 1.48 -9.03 13.87
CA ARG A 347 0.21 -9.37 14.55
C ARG A 347 0.46 -10.14 15.84
N ALA A 348 1.33 -11.14 15.80
CA ALA A 348 1.71 -11.91 16.98
C ALA A 348 2.41 -11.07 18.06
N PHE A 349 3.22 -10.10 17.67
CA PHE A 349 3.81 -9.14 18.60
C PHE A 349 2.72 -8.32 19.33
N VAL A 350 1.73 -7.80 18.59
CA VAL A 350 0.62 -7.03 19.18
C VAL A 350 -0.28 -7.91 20.05
N ASP A 351 -0.66 -9.10 19.59
CA ASP A 351 -1.48 -10.06 20.35
C ASP A 351 -0.82 -10.43 21.69
N LEU A 352 0.50 -10.63 21.67
CA LEU A 352 1.27 -10.89 22.89
C LEU A 352 1.31 -9.67 23.83
N CYS A 353 1.48 -8.46 23.31
CA CYS A 353 1.36 -7.23 24.10
C CYS A 353 0.00 -7.16 24.81
N HIS A 354 -1.09 -7.40 24.08
CA HIS A 354 -2.45 -7.37 24.64
C HIS A 354 -2.66 -8.45 25.70
N SER A 355 -2.16 -9.66 25.49
CA SER A 355 -2.24 -10.74 26.47
C SER A 355 -1.49 -10.42 27.78
N GLU A 356 -0.45 -9.59 27.69
CA GLU A 356 0.32 -9.07 28.83
C GLU A 356 -0.24 -7.74 29.37
N GLY A 357 -1.37 -7.26 28.84
CA GLY A 357 -2.02 -6.03 29.25
C GLY A 357 -1.21 -4.77 28.93
N ILE A 358 -0.54 -4.75 27.77
CA ILE A 358 0.26 -3.65 27.26
C ILE A 358 -0.35 -3.20 25.94
N GLY A 359 -0.66 -1.90 25.82
CA GLY A 359 -1.12 -1.33 24.56
C GLY A 359 0.00 -0.97 23.59
N VAL A 360 -0.29 -0.93 22.31
CA VAL A 360 0.65 -0.58 21.24
C VAL A 360 0.22 0.71 20.55
N ILE A 361 1.09 1.72 20.61
CA ILE A 361 0.93 2.99 19.91
C ILE A 361 1.91 3.03 18.75
N LEU A 362 1.47 3.49 17.58
CA LEU A 362 2.31 3.60 16.40
C LEU A 362 2.51 5.06 15.98
N ASP A 363 3.76 5.46 15.77
CA ASP A 363 4.05 6.70 15.06
C ASP A 363 3.59 6.59 13.61
N TRP A 364 2.58 7.37 13.29
CA TRP A 364 1.94 7.41 11.97
C TRP A 364 2.40 8.67 11.24
N VAL A 365 2.78 8.50 9.96
CA VAL A 365 3.43 9.55 9.17
C VAL A 365 2.54 9.95 7.97
N PRO A 366 1.54 10.84 8.18
CA PRO A 366 0.68 11.35 7.12
C PRO A 366 1.17 12.67 6.53
N GLY A 367 2.23 13.29 7.08
CA GLY A 367 2.61 14.66 6.76
C GLY A 367 3.34 14.82 5.41
N HIS A 368 4.14 13.83 5.04
CA HIS A 368 5.04 13.91 3.89
C HIS A 368 5.53 12.52 3.46
N PHE A 369 6.21 12.46 2.31
CA PHE A 369 6.86 11.26 1.79
C PHE A 369 8.12 11.59 0.97
N PRO A 370 9.12 10.69 0.89
CA PRO A 370 10.36 10.98 0.19
C PRO A 370 10.20 10.86 -1.34
N LYS A 371 11.24 11.30 -2.07
CA LYS A 371 11.25 11.36 -3.54
C LYS A 371 11.73 10.05 -4.21
N ASP A 372 11.84 8.97 -3.45
CA ASP A 372 12.27 7.67 -3.96
C ASP A 372 11.42 7.20 -5.14
N ALA A 373 12.10 6.80 -6.21
CA ALA A 373 11.46 6.51 -7.49
C ALA A 373 10.43 5.36 -7.41
N HIS A 374 10.64 4.37 -6.54
CA HIS A 374 9.70 3.25 -6.36
C HIS A 374 8.43 3.64 -5.60
N GLY A 375 8.46 4.73 -4.81
CA GLY A 375 7.36 5.18 -3.95
C GLY A 375 6.32 6.04 -4.67
N LEU A 376 5.62 6.91 -3.93
CA LEU A 376 4.46 7.66 -4.41
C LEU A 376 4.79 8.86 -5.32
N ALA A 377 6.05 9.31 -5.36
CA ALA A 377 6.47 10.50 -6.09
C ALA A 377 6.14 10.43 -7.58
N PHE A 378 5.44 11.43 -8.12
CA PHE A 378 5.10 11.55 -9.54
C PHE A 378 4.50 10.26 -10.14
N PHE A 379 3.56 9.66 -9.40
CA PHE A 379 3.22 8.25 -9.50
C PHE A 379 2.82 7.79 -10.91
N ASP A 380 1.96 8.53 -11.60
CA ASP A 380 1.37 8.14 -12.89
C ASP A 380 1.76 9.06 -14.07
N GLY A 381 2.84 9.82 -13.89
CA GLY A 381 3.31 10.82 -14.85
C GLY A 381 2.76 12.22 -14.58
N ALA A 382 2.09 12.39 -13.44
CA ALA A 382 1.64 13.66 -12.90
C ALA A 382 1.86 13.70 -11.37
N HIS A 383 1.73 14.90 -10.79
CA HIS A 383 1.66 15.08 -9.34
C HIS A 383 0.32 14.53 -8.83
N LEU A 384 0.35 13.24 -8.49
CA LEU A 384 -0.84 12.46 -8.12
C LEU A 384 -1.10 12.55 -6.62
N TYR A 385 -0.16 12.03 -5.82
CA TYR A 385 -0.23 12.02 -4.36
C TYR A 385 0.24 13.33 -3.77
N GLU A 386 1.28 13.95 -4.36
CA GLU A 386 1.77 15.27 -3.98
C GLU A 386 1.00 16.41 -4.67
N HIS A 387 1.01 17.59 -4.05
CA HIS A 387 0.47 18.78 -4.70
C HIS A 387 1.43 19.28 -5.80
N ALA A 388 0.90 19.69 -6.95
CA ALA A 388 1.70 20.09 -8.11
C ALA A 388 2.48 21.41 -7.91
N ASP A 389 1.94 22.34 -7.10
CA ASP A 389 2.64 23.56 -6.71
C ASP A 389 3.64 23.27 -5.57
N PRO A 390 4.97 23.36 -5.80
CA PRO A 390 5.97 23.01 -4.81
C PRO A 390 5.96 23.91 -3.57
N ARG A 391 5.32 25.09 -3.64
CA ARG A 391 5.16 25.98 -2.48
C ARG A 391 4.26 25.40 -1.39
N ILE A 392 3.45 24.39 -1.72
CA ILE A 392 2.63 23.63 -0.77
C ILE A 392 2.74 22.11 -0.96
N GLY A 393 3.46 21.66 -1.99
CA GLY A 393 3.72 20.25 -2.30
C GLY A 393 5.08 19.74 -1.88
N GLU A 394 5.97 20.58 -1.33
CA GLU A 394 7.32 20.16 -0.91
C GLU A 394 7.74 20.78 0.42
N HIS A 395 8.36 19.97 1.28
CA HIS A 395 9.22 20.45 2.36
C HIS A 395 10.67 20.50 1.83
N LYS A 396 11.07 21.67 1.31
CA LYS A 396 12.37 21.84 0.64
C LYS A 396 13.56 21.52 1.55
N GLU A 397 13.52 21.98 2.79
CA GLU A 397 14.58 21.74 3.79
C GLU A 397 14.75 20.24 4.12
N TRP A 398 13.68 19.45 3.96
CA TRP A 398 13.71 18.00 4.21
C TRP A 398 13.94 17.17 2.93
N GLY A 399 13.81 17.79 1.77
CA GLY A 399 13.89 17.10 0.47
C GLY A 399 12.70 16.18 0.17
N THR A 400 11.56 16.35 0.86
CA THR A 400 10.37 15.48 0.76
C THR A 400 9.17 16.17 0.11
N LEU A 401 8.21 15.37 -0.35
CA LEU A 401 6.94 15.80 -0.93
C LEU A 401 5.82 15.80 0.12
N ILE A 402 4.83 16.66 -0.06
CA ILE A 402 3.66 16.80 0.82
C ILE A 402 2.44 16.27 0.10
N PHE A 403 1.64 15.46 0.80
CA PHE A 403 0.39 14.95 0.27
C PHE A 403 -0.58 16.07 -0.13
N ASN A 404 -1.27 15.87 -1.24
CA ASN A 404 -2.34 16.76 -1.69
C ASN A 404 -3.64 16.46 -0.94
N TYR A 405 -3.77 16.99 0.28
CA TYR A 405 -4.96 16.78 1.13
C TYR A 405 -6.28 17.28 0.48
N SER A 406 -6.20 18.16 -0.52
CA SER A 406 -7.39 18.63 -1.27
C SER A 406 -7.98 17.55 -2.18
N ARG A 407 -7.20 16.52 -2.52
CA ARG A 407 -7.61 15.46 -3.43
C ARG A 407 -8.25 14.30 -2.68
N ASN A 408 -9.50 13.99 -3.02
CA ASN A 408 -10.31 13.01 -2.31
C ASN A 408 -9.65 11.64 -2.19
N GLU A 409 -9.09 11.12 -3.28
CA GLU A 409 -8.46 9.79 -3.30
C GLU A 409 -7.17 9.74 -2.46
N VAL A 410 -6.43 10.85 -2.40
CA VAL A 410 -5.22 10.98 -1.55
C VAL A 410 -5.62 11.05 -0.08
N ARG A 411 -6.66 11.82 0.24
CA ARG A 411 -7.23 11.85 1.58
C ARG A 411 -7.75 10.47 1.99
N ASN A 412 -8.42 9.76 1.07
CA ASN A 412 -8.88 8.39 1.28
C ASN A 412 -7.72 7.43 1.55
N PHE A 413 -6.62 7.54 0.80
CA PHE A 413 -5.44 6.70 0.99
C PHE A 413 -4.93 6.79 2.44
N LEU A 414 -4.84 8.00 2.99
CA LEU A 414 -4.37 8.23 4.35
C LEU A 414 -5.42 7.85 5.41
N VAL A 415 -6.69 8.28 5.25
CA VAL A 415 -7.76 7.97 6.22
C VAL A 415 -7.99 6.46 6.31
N ALA A 416 -8.02 5.77 5.18
CA ALA A 416 -8.13 4.31 5.18
C ALA A 416 -6.86 3.64 5.73
N ASN A 417 -5.67 4.22 5.54
CA ASN A 417 -4.46 3.67 6.14
C ASN A 417 -4.51 3.72 7.68
N LEU A 418 -5.07 4.79 8.24
CA LEU A 418 -5.31 4.88 9.67
C LEU A 418 -6.22 3.74 10.14
N VAL A 419 -7.38 3.55 9.51
CA VAL A 419 -8.31 2.45 9.86
C VAL A 419 -7.65 1.08 9.67
N TYR A 420 -6.85 0.91 8.61
CA TYR A 420 -6.13 -0.32 8.30
C TYR A 420 -5.25 -0.80 9.46
N TRP A 421 -4.46 0.10 10.07
CA TRP A 421 -3.59 -0.28 11.19
C TRP A 421 -4.36 -0.76 12.42
N PHE A 422 -5.48 -0.10 12.75
CA PHE A 422 -6.32 -0.51 13.87
C PHE A 422 -7.10 -1.81 13.58
N GLU A 423 -7.54 -2.01 12.35
CA GLU A 423 -8.36 -3.16 11.98
C GLU A 423 -7.53 -4.42 11.71
N GLU A 424 -6.42 -4.31 10.97
CA GLU A 424 -5.63 -5.47 10.52
C GLU A 424 -4.48 -5.83 11.48
N PHE A 425 -4.11 -4.91 12.39
CA PHE A 425 -3.03 -5.10 13.35
C PHE A 425 -3.40 -4.75 14.79
N HIS A 426 -4.65 -4.38 15.05
CA HIS A 426 -5.20 -4.16 16.39
C HIS A 426 -4.45 -3.13 17.26
N ILE A 427 -3.67 -2.21 16.67
CA ILE A 427 -3.00 -1.17 17.48
C ILE A 427 -4.01 -0.36 18.32
N ASP A 428 -3.56 0.18 19.44
CA ASP A 428 -4.41 0.90 20.41
C ASP A 428 -4.35 2.41 20.23
N GLY A 429 -3.33 2.90 19.55
CA GLY A 429 -3.19 4.32 19.33
C GLY A 429 -2.23 4.68 18.22
N ILE A 430 -2.29 5.95 17.83
CA ILE A 430 -1.31 6.56 16.95
C ILE A 430 -0.74 7.82 17.57
N ARG A 431 0.47 8.15 17.16
CA ARG A 431 1.09 9.45 17.39
C ARG A 431 1.51 10.07 16.07
N VAL A 432 1.21 11.34 15.87
CA VAL A 432 1.59 12.10 14.67
C VAL A 432 2.68 13.10 15.06
N ASP A 433 3.85 12.92 14.46
CA ASP A 433 5.00 13.81 14.56
C ASP A 433 4.81 15.08 13.71
N ALA A 434 5.40 16.18 14.16
CA ALA A 434 5.52 17.44 13.44
C ALA A 434 4.20 17.92 12.83
N VAL A 435 3.09 17.89 13.59
CA VAL A 435 1.76 18.29 13.07
C VAL A 435 1.77 19.71 12.49
N ALA A 436 2.62 20.60 13.03
CA ALA A 436 2.82 21.94 12.48
C ALA A 436 3.27 21.96 11.02
N SER A 437 4.02 20.95 10.56
CA SER A 437 4.44 20.81 9.15
C SER A 437 3.24 20.70 8.20
N MET A 438 2.14 20.15 8.69
CA MET A 438 0.90 19.99 7.95
C MET A 438 0.03 21.25 8.03
N LEU A 439 -0.08 21.84 9.22
CA LEU A 439 -1.03 22.91 9.53
C LEU A 439 -0.70 24.26 8.89
N TYR A 440 0.55 24.49 8.51
CA TYR A 440 1.04 25.79 8.06
C TYR A 440 1.56 25.76 6.62
N ARG A 441 0.99 26.63 5.78
CA ARG A 441 1.43 26.85 4.40
C ARG A 441 2.80 27.54 4.33
N ASP A 442 3.19 28.26 5.37
CA ASP A 442 4.49 28.92 5.53
C ASP A 442 5.52 28.08 6.32
N TYR A 443 5.21 26.82 6.67
CA TYR A 443 6.12 25.98 7.46
C TYR A 443 7.50 25.82 6.81
N LEU A 444 8.54 26.35 7.48
CA LEU A 444 9.92 26.41 6.99
C LEU A 444 10.05 27.04 5.59
N ARG A 445 9.22 28.04 5.27
CA ARG A 445 9.27 28.75 3.99
C ARG A 445 9.48 30.25 4.21
N PRO A 446 10.49 30.87 3.59
CA PRO A 446 10.66 32.32 3.62
C PRO A 446 9.51 33.08 2.96
N ASP A 447 9.40 34.37 3.27
CA ASP A 447 8.46 35.28 2.61
C ASP A 447 8.65 35.26 1.09
N GLY A 448 7.53 35.16 0.36
CA GLY A 448 7.51 35.05 -1.10
C GLY A 448 7.66 33.63 -1.65
N GLU A 449 7.96 32.64 -0.81
CA GLU A 449 8.07 31.23 -1.21
C GLU A 449 6.86 30.35 -0.82
N TRP A 450 5.81 30.96 -0.27
CA TRP A 450 4.55 30.30 0.07
C TRP A 450 3.36 31.13 -0.43
N ILE A 451 2.16 30.54 -0.42
CA ILE A 451 0.91 31.21 -0.78
C ILE A 451 -0.12 31.08 0.33
N PRO A 452 -0.90 32.14 0.62
CA PRO A 452 -1.96 32.08 1.62
C PRO A 452 -3.11 31.17 1.19
N ASN A 453 -3.94 30.78 2.15
CA ASN A 453 -5.22 30.15 1.90
C ASN A 453 -6.24 31.13 1.31
N GLU A 454 -7.44 30.64 0.98
CA GLU A 454 -8.52 31.44 0.37
C GLU A 454 -8.99 32.63 1.25
N HIS A 455 -8.71 32.60 2.55
CA HIS A 455 -9.04 33.66 3.50
C HIS A 455 -7.86 34.61 3.78
N GLY A 456 -6.73 34.45 3.08
CA GLY A 456 -5.54 35.28 3.26
C GLY A 456 -4.65 34.87 4.44
N GLY A 457 -4.98 33.77 5.13
CA GLY A 457 -4.24 33.24 6.26
C GLY A 457 -3.15 32.25 5.85
N ARG A 458 -2.36 31.81 6.84
CA ARG A 458 -1.26 30.84 6.66
C ARG A 458 -1.67 29.40 6.95
N GLU A 459 -2.89 29.21 7.44
CA GLU A 459 -3.44 27.90 7.79
C GLU A 459 -3.63 27.06 6.54
N ASN A 460 -3.18 25.81 6.57
CA ASN A 460 -3.42 24.83 5.53
C ASN A 460 -4.79 24.17 5.77
N THR A 461 -5.85 24.81 5.29
CA THR A 461 -7.24 24.41 5.53
C THR A 461 -7.50 22.95 5.12
N GLU A 462 -6.90 22.49 4.03
CA GLU A 462 -7.08 21.13 3.53
C GLU A 462 -6.43 20.09 4.44
N ALA A 463 -5.26 20.39 5.02
CA ALA A 463 -4.63 19.54 6.03
C ALA A 463 -5.41 19.53 7.35
N VAL A 464 -5.96 20.68 7.77
CA VAL A 464 -6.84 20.77 8.95
C VAL A 464 -8.07 19.88 8.77
N GLN A 465 -8.74 19.98 7.61
CA GLN A 465 -9.90 19.15 7.29
C GLN A 465 -9.55 17.67 7.24
N PHE A 466 -8.39 17.31 6.67
CA PHE A 466 -7.90 15.94 6.70
C PHE A 466 -7.72 15.41 8.12
N LEU A 467 -7.03 16.14 9.00
CA LEU A 467 -6.81 15.72 10.40
C LEU A 467 -8.14 15.58 11.16
N GLN A 468 -9.08 16.50 10.93
CA GLN A 468 -10.42 16.42 11.49
C GLN A 468 -11.19 15.18 10.98
N GLN A 469 -11.13 14.89 9.68
CA GLN A 469 -11.74 13.68 9.13
C GLN A 469 -11.09 12.42 9.70
N ALA A 470 -9.76 12.35 9.71
CA ALA A 470 -9.00 11.19 10.19
C ALA A 470 -9.35 10.87 11.64
N ASN A 471 -9.31 11.86 12.53
CA ASN A 471 -9.68 11.68 13.95
C ASN A 471 -11.17 11.36 14.11
N HIS A 472 -12.07 12.00 13.36
CA HIS A 472 -13.50 11.67 13.41
C HIS A 472 -13.77 10.21 13.05
N VAL A 473 -13.17 9.73 11.94
CA VAL A 473 -13.30 8.36 11.48
C VAL A 473 -12.66 7.37 12.47
N LEU A 474 -11.48 7.70 13.01
CA LEU A 474 -10.80 6.89 14.02
C LEU A 474 -11.70 6.63 15.22
N PHE A 475 -12.19 7.68 15.88
CA PHE A 475 -13.03 7.54 17.08
C PHE A 475 -14.43 6.99 16.79
N GLN A 476 -14.90 7.07 15.55
CA GLN A 476 -16.14 6.42 15.13
C GLN A 476 -16.00 4.89 15.09
N HIS A 477 -14.87 4.37 14.60
CA HIS A 477 -14.61 2.94 14.52
C HIS A 477 -14.01 2.36 15.80
N PHE A 478 -13.16 3.13 16.49
CA PHE A 478 -12.37 2.69 17.64
C PHE A 478 -12.49 3.72 18.79
N PRO A 479 -13.59 3.71 19.55
CA PRO A 479 -13.88 4.73 20.55
C PRO A 479 -12.85 4.84 21.69
N GLY A 480 -12.16 3.73 22.00
CA GLY A 480 -11.15 3.68 23.05
C GLY A 480 -9.72 4.02 22.61
N ALA A 481 -9.51 4.37 21.35
CA ALA A 481 -8.19 4.61 20.78
C ALA A 481 -7.47 5.82 21.42
N LEU A 482 -6.13 5.82 21.36
CA LEU A 482 -5.31 7.01 21.58
C LEU A 482 -4.98 7.69 20.26
N SER A 483 -5.15 9.01 20.18
CA SER A 483 -4.69 9.82 19.06
C SER A 483 -3.89 10.99 19.60
N ILE A 484 -2.58 10.95 19.39
CA ILE A 484 -1.60 11.81 20.03
C ILE A 484 -0.96 12.72 18.99
N ALA A 485 -0.88 14.02 19.28
CA ALA A 485 -0.21 14.99 18.41
C ALA A 485 1.05 15.57 19.07
N GLU A 486 2.14 15.68 18.31
CA GLU A 486 3.19 16.65 18.60
C GLU A 486 2.98 17.90 17.73
N GLU A 487 2.70 19.03 18.39
CA GLU A 487 2.42 20.29 17.72
C GLU A 487 3.13 21.44 18.47
N SER A 488 4.14 22.03 17.82
CA SER A 488 5.12 22.93 18.45
C SER A 488 4.92 24.43 18.21
N THR A 489 3.76 24.88 17.73
CA THR A 489 3.51 26.30 17.39
C THR A 489 2.34 26.95 18.13
N THR A 490 1.81 26.26 19.15
CA THR A 490 0.67 26.72 19.97
C THR A 490 -0.68 26.78 19.23
N TRP A 491 -0.88 25.92 18.22
CA TRP A 491 -2.18 25.79 17.57
C TRP A 491 -3.27 25.52 18.61
N PRO A 492 -4.40 26.26 18.61
CA PRO A 492 -5.43 26.09 19.63
C PRO A 492 -6.24 24.82 19.39
N MET A 493 -6.82 24.25 20.44
CA MET A 493 -7.82 23.18 20.33
C MET A 493 -7.33 21.90 19.61
N VAL A 494 -6.02 21.59 19.66
CA VAL A 494 -5.43 20.36 19.11
C VAL A 494 -6.16 19.12 19.67
N THR A 495 -6.40 19.09 20.98
CA THR A 495 -7.03 17.96 21.68
C THR A 495 -8.52 18.13 21.94
N GLN A 496 -9.19 18.98 21.16
CA GLN A 496 -10.63 19.21 21.29
C GLN A 496 -11.41 18.50 20.18
N PRO A 497 -12.69 18.15 20.42
CA PRO A 497 -13.55 17.52 19.41
C PRO A 497 -13.67 18.33 18.11
N THR A 498 -13.78 17.62 16.99
CA THR A 498 -13.85 18.22 15.65
C THR A 498 -15.13 19.02 15.42
N ASN A 499 -16.24 18.63 16.06
CA ASN A 499 -17.54 19.31 15.95
C ASN A 499 -17.58 20.71 16.60
N ILE A 500 -16.59 21.06 17.42
CA ILE A 500 -16.40 22.42 17.98
C ILE A 500 -15.18 23.13 17.40
N GLY A 501 -14.59 22.60 16.32
CA GLY A 501 -13.47 23.20 15.60
C GLY A 501 -12.09 22.75 16.05
N GLY A 502 -11.98 21.76 16.94
CA GLY A 502 -10.68 21.15 17.28
C GLY A 502 -10.12 20.25 16.19
N LEU A 503 -8.87 19.81 16.33
CA LEU A 503 -8.25 18.84 15.40
C LEU A 503 -8.68 17.40 15.67
N GLY A 504 -9.28 17.12 16.83
CA GLY A 504 -9.84 15.82 17.18
C GLY A 504 -8.88 14.85 17.86
N PHE A 505 -7.62 15.22 18.11
CA PHE A 505 -6.73 14.40 18.94
C PHE A 505 -7.26 14.32 20.38
N ASN A 506 -6.88 13.31 21.16
CA ASN A 506 -7.24 13.23 22.58
C ASN A 506 -6.07 13.53 23.51
N LEU A 507 -4.83 13.48 23.02
CA LEU A 507 -3.63 13.88 23.74
C LEU A 507 -2.71 14.75 22.85
N LYS A 508 -1.91 15.60 23.49
CA LYS A 508 -0.88 16.42 22.84
C LYS A 508 0.39 16.35 23.69
N TRP A 509 1.53 16.10 23.05
CA TRP A 509 2.83 16.23 23.70
C TRP A 509 3.06 17.66 24.20
N ASN A 510 3.44 17.79 25.47
CA ASN A 510 3.71 19.09 26.07
C ASN A 510 5.18 19.48 25.85
N MET A 511 5.47 19.95 24.65
CA MET A 511 6.83 20.36 24.25
C MET A 511 7.38 21.49 25.13
N GLY A 512 6.53 22.43 25.55
CA GLY A 512 6.92 23.50 26.46
C GLY A 512 7.40 22.97 27.82
N TRP A 513 6.63 22.06 28.43
CA TRP A 513 7.04 21.40 29.68
C TRP A 513 8.33 20.60 29.51
N MET A 514 8.50 19.89 28.38
CA MET A 514 9.74 19.14 28.12
C MET A 514 10.95 20.05 28.08
N HIS A 515 10.88 21.17 27.34
CA HIS A 515 11.95 22.18 27.32
C HIS A 515 12.19 22.78 28.71
N ASP A 516 11.14 23.22 29.40
CA ASP A 516 11.25 23.81 30.74
C ASP A 516 11.96 22.87 31.72
N MET A 517 11.64 21.57 31.70
CA MET A 517 12.25 20.60 32.61
C MET A 517 13.69 20.28 32.25
N LEU A 518 14.00 20.03 30.97
CA LEU A 518 15.37 19.73 30.56
C LEU A 518 16.30 20.92 30.79
N ASP A 519 15.87 22.12 30.38
CA ASP A 519 16.63 23.35 30.60
C ASP A 519 16.84 23.61 32.10
N TYR A 520 15.80 23.38 32.93
CA TYR A 520 15.92 23.54 34.38
C TYR A 520 16.94 22.58 35.00
N PHE A 521 16.91 21.29 34.64
CA PHE A 521 17.84 20.30 35.19
C PHE A 521 19.26 20.36 34.59
N GLU A 522 19.47 21.09 33.48
CA GLU A 522 20.81 21.39 32.95
C GLU A 522 21.55 22.47 33.75
N LEU A 523 20.83 23.33 34.49
CA LEU A 523 21.42 24.35 35.34
C LEU A 523 22.16 23.72 36.54
N ASP A 524 23.29 24.34 36.93
CA ASP A 524 24.03 23.97 38.14
C ASP A 524 23.15 24.20 39.40
N PRO A 525 22.98 23.19 40.29
CA PRO A 525 22.02 23.22 41.41
C PRO A 525 22.12 24.37 42.43
#